data_AF-A0A932M218-F1
#
_entry.id   AF-A0A932M218-F1
#
_cell.length_a   1.000
_cell.length_b   1.000
_cell.length_c   1.000
_cell.angle_alpha   90.00
_cell.angle_beta   90.00
_cell.angle_gamma   90.00
#
_symmetry.space_group_name_H-M   'P 1'
#
loop_
_entity.id
_entity.type
_entity.pdbx_description
1 polymer ?
#
loop_
_entity_poly.entity_id
_entity_poly.type
_entity_poly.pdbx_seq_one_letter_code
_entity_poly.pdbx_strand_id
1 'polypeptide(L)' 'MLSKKHKEDIAKKYGRNDGDTGSPEVQVALITRRINELTAHLKKHRGDK' A
#
# COMPACT_ATOMS: atom_id res chain seq x y z
N MET A 1 -7.50 -2.55 6.13
CA MET A 1 -7.31 -3.32 4.86
C MET A 1 -7.23 -2.31 3.74
N LEU A 2 -6.20 -2.33 2.89
CA LEU A 2 -6.11 -1.38 1.76
C LEU A 2 -7.36 -1.52 0.89
N SER A 3 -8.11 -0.43 0.71
CA SER A 3 -9.28 -0.42 -0.15
C SER A 3 -8.90 -0.71 -1.60
N LYS A 4 -9.83 -1.28 -2.36
CA LYS A 4 -9.61 -1.59 -3.79
C LYS A 4 -9.16 -0.34 -4.56
N LYS A 5 -9.76 0.81 -4.22
CA LYS A 5 -9.44 2.13 -4.78
C LYS A 5 -7.99 2.55 -4.54
N HIS A 6 -7.47 2.40 -3.33
CA HIS A 6 -6.07 2.74 -3.06
C HIS A 6 -5.06 1.85 -3.80
N LYS A 7 -5.40 0.57 -4.01
CA LYS A 7 -4.55 -0.33 -4.79
C LYS A 7 -4.55 0.05 -6.27
N GLU A 8 -5.71 0.39 -6.81
CA GLU A 8 -5.87 0.87 -8.19
C GLU A 8 -5.15 2.20 -8.41
N ASP A 9 -5.21 3.13 -7.44
CA ASP A 9 -4.47 4.40 -7.51
C ASP A 9 -2.94 4.17 -7.50
N ILE A 10 -2.45 3.23 -6.70
CA ILE A 10 -1.02 2.87 -6.65
C ILE A 10 -0.57 2.20 -7.95
N ALA A 11 -1.38 1.28 -8.49
CA ALA A 11 -1.10 0.63 -9.77
C ALA A 11 -1.07 1.64 -10.92
N LYS A 12 -1.98 2.63 -10.95
CA LYS A 12 -1.94 3.71 -11.95
C LYS A 12 -0.74 4.63 -11.81
N LYS A 13 -0.27 4.86 -10.59
CA LYS A 13 0.79 5.84 -10.31
C LYS A 13 2.20 5.27 -10.47
N TYR A 14 2.38 3.98 -10.19
CA TYR A 14 3.68 3.30 -10.17
C TYR A 14 3.77 2.11 -11.13
N GLY A 15 2.66 1.70 -11.73
CA GLY A 15 2.63 0.66 -12.75
C GLY A 15 3.13 1.19 -14.08
N ARG A 16 3.81 0.32 -14.84
CA ARG A 16 4.32 0.67 -16.17
C ARG A 16 3.18 0.71 -17.20
N ASN A 17 2.09 0.00 -16.90
CA ASN A 17 0.93 -0.20 -17.77
C ASN A 17 -0.35 -0.21 -16.90
N ASP A 18 -1.52 0.08 -17.48
CA ASP A 18 -2.80 0.14 -16.75
C ASP A 18 -3.22 -1.17 -16.02
N GLY A 19 -2.63 -2.30 -16.39
CA GLY A 19 -2.85 -3.61 -15.76
C GLY A 19 -1.68 -4.11 -14.90
N ASP A 20 -0.65 -3.28 -14.71
CA ASP A 20 0.57 -3.70 -14.03
C ASP A 20 0.37 -3.76 -12.50
N THR A 21 0.10 -4.98 -12.04
CA THR A 21 -0.11 -5.30 -10.62
C THR A 21 1.07 -6.09 -10.03
N GLY A 22 1.99 -6.56 -10.88
CA GLY A 22 3.06 -7.47 -10.52
C GLY A 22 4.44 -6.84 -10.46
N SER A 23 4.62 -5.64 -11.02
CA SER A 23 5.92 -4.99 -11.03
C SER A 23 6.47 -4.73 -9.62
N PRO A 24 7.80 -4.85 -9.44
CA PRO A 24 8.46 -4.58 -8.16
C PRO A 24 8.11 -3.20 -7.60
N GLU A 25 7.99 -2.19 -8.45
CA GLU A 25 7.68 -0.81 -8.09
C GLU A 25 6.28 -0.67 -7.48
N VAL A 26 5.28 -1.34 -8.09
CA VAL A 26 3.90 -1.37 -7.61
C VAL A 26 3.80 -2.13 -6.29
N GLN A 27 4.45 -3.29 -6.19
CA GLN A 27 4.48 -4.09 -4.97
C GLN A 27 5.17 -3.37 -3.81
N VAL A 28 6.30 -2.70 -4.07
CA VAL A 28 6.99 -1.87 -3.08
C VAL A 28 6.07 -0.73 -2.63
N ALA A 29 5.43 0.00 -3.54
CA ALA A 29 4.52 1.08 -3.19
C ALA A 29 3.32 0.59 -2.33
N LEU A 30 2.75 -0.56 -2.66
CA LEU A 30 1.69 -1.21 -1.88
C LEU A 30 2.14 -1.58 -0.46
N ILE A 31 3.31 -2.20 -0.33
CA ILE A 31 3.88 -2.63 0.96
C ILE A 31 4.24 -1.42 1.80
N THR A 32 4.89 -0.39 1.22
CA THR A 32 5.22 0.86 1.90
C THR A 32 3.96 1.55 2.44
N ARG A 33 2.89 1.62 1.64
CA ARG A 33 1.61 2.19 2.10
C ARG A 33 1.06 1.43 3.28
N ARG A 34 1.10 0.10 3.23
CA ARG A 34 0.61 -0.78 4.30
C ARG A 34 1.45 -0.65 5.58
N ILE A 35 2.77 -0.52 5.47
CA ILE A 35 3.67 -0.26 6.60
C ILE A 35 3.33 1.09 7.26
N ASN A 36 3.07 2.13 6.46
CA ASN A 36 2.71 3.44 6.99
C ASN A 36 1.36 3.42 7.73
N GLU A 37 0.36 2.75 7.18
CA GLU A 37 -0.95 2.56 7.84
C GLU A 37 -0.79 1.77 9.14
N LEU A 38 -0.02 0.68 9.12
CA LEU A 38 0.21 -0.14 10.31
C LEU A 38 1.00 0.62 11.37
N THR A 39 2.02 1.38 10.97
CA THR A 39 2.81 2.21 11.88
C THR A 39 1.95 3.29 12.54
N ALA A 40 1.06 3.93 11.78
CA ALA A 40 0.12 4.90 12.33
C ALA A 40 -0.87 4.24 13.30
N HIS A 41 -1.38 3.05 12.95
CA HIS A 41 -2.25 2.25 13.80
C HIS A 41 -1.57 1.89 15.13
N LEU A 42 -0.38 1.30 15.09
CA LEU A 42 0.39 0.91 16.29
C LEU A 42 0.80 2.12 17.15
N LYS A 43 1.07 3.28 16.54
CA LYS A 43 1.33 4.53 17.28
C LYS A 43 0.10 5.01 18.05
N LYS A 44 -1.10 4.86 17.48
CA LYS A 44 -2.38 5.21 18.11
C LYS A 44 -2.81 4.16 19.14
N HIS A 45 -2.52 2.89 18.87
CA HIS A 45 -2.89 1.74 19.67
C HIS A 45 -1.64 1.11 20.32
N ARG A 46 -1.03 1.83 21.27
CA ARG A 46 0.25 1.43 21.90
C ARG A 46 0.24 0.10 22.68
N GLY A 47 -0.95 -0.44 22.98
CA GLY A 47 -1.13 -1.73 23.65
C GLY A 47 -1.40 -2.89 22.68
N ASP A 48 -1.54 -2.61 21.38
CA ASP A 48 -1.67 -3.60 20.32
C ASP A 48 -0.26 -4.13 20.03
N LYS A 49 0.10 -5.22 20.71
CA LYS A 49 1.39 -5.90 20.63
C LYS A 49 1.25 -7.22 19.89
#